data_AF-A0A1Y5HVL1-F1
#
_entry.id   AF-A0A1Y5HVL1-F1
#
_cell.length_a   1.000
_cell.length_b   1.000
_cell.length_c   1.000
_cell.angle_alpha   90.00
_cell.angle_beta   90.00
_cell.angle_gamma   90.00
#
_symmetry.space_group_name_H-M   'P 1'
#
loop_
_entity.id
_entity.type
_entity.pdbx_description
1 polymer ?
#
loop_
_entity_poly.entity_id
_entity_poly.type
_entity_poly.pdbx_seq_one_letter_code
_entity_poly.pdbx_strand_id
1 'polypeptide(L)'
;MADFFEIVELSNGDIGLRKADDTSEDMIVRIQFSAEAKENLKNNHIEVAHAMIEAGVSKVSELSGLEMEHEDILTEPENPGLVH
;
A
#
# COMPACT_ATOMS: atom_id res chain seq x y z
N MET A 1 -5.48 -15.84 -12.65
CA MET A 1 -4.42 -15.32 -11.77
C MET A 1 -5.05 -14.27 -10.89
N ALA A 2 -4.85 -14.30 -9.58
CA ALA A 2 -5.09 -13.14 -8.75
C ALA A 2 -4.07 -12.05 -9.14
N ASP A 3 -4.53 -10.81 -9.32
CA ASP A 3 -3.64 -9.67 -9.49
C ASP A 3 -3.05 -9.33 -8.11
N PHE A 4 -1.72 -9.40 -7.97
CA PHE A 4 -1.02 -8.98 -6.76
C PHE A 4 -0.58 -7.53 -6.90
N PHE A 5 -0.88 -6.71 -5.89
CA PHE A 5 -0.49 -5.31 -5.86
C PHE A 5 0.51 -5.06 -4.73
N GLU A 6 1.45 -4.16 -4.96
CA GLU A 6 2.41 -3.72 -3.96
C GLU A 6 2.36 -2.20 -3.80
N ILE A 7 2.62 -1.76 -2.57
CA ILE A 7 2.68 -0.34 -2.20
C ILE A 7 4.15 0.04 -2.10
N VAL A 8 4.54 1.09 -2.82
CA VAL A 8 5.92 1.56 -2.89
C VAL A 8 6.04 3.02 -2.49
N GLU A 9 7.08 3.35 -1.73
CA GLU A 9 7.48 4.73 -1.48
C GLU A 9 8.40 5.20 -2.61
N LEU A 10 8.04 6.31 -3.24
CA LEU A 10 8.82 6.96 -4.29
C LEU A 10 9.91 7.83 -3.67
N SER A 11 10.95 8.13 -4.45
CA SER A 11 12.09 8.95 -4.00
C SER A 11 11.72 10.38 -3.57
N ASN A 12 10.55 10.88 -3.95
CA ASN A 12 9.99 12.16 -3.52
C ASN A 12 9.07 12.06 -2.27
N GLY A 13 8.99 10.87 -1.66
CA GLY A 13 8.16 10.56 -0.50
C GLY A 13 6.66 10.51 -0.83
N ASP A 14 6.29 10.31 -2.09
CA ASP A 14 4.92 9.99 -2.48
C ASP A 14 4.73 8.47 -2.48
N ILE A 15 3.48 8.02 -2.31
CA ILE A 15 3.17 6.60 -2.24
C ILE A 15 2.51 6.16 -3.55
N GLY A 16 3.00 5.07 -4.13
CA GLY A 16 2.47 4.45 -5.35
C GLY A 16 1.88 3.08 -5.08
N LEU A 17 0.83 2.72 -5.80
CA LEU A 17 0.31 1.36 -5.91
C LEU A 17 0.60 0.84 -7.32
N ARG A 18 1.24 -0.32 -7.45
CA ARG A 18 1.51 -0.96 -8.74
C ARG A 18 1.24 -2.46 -8.69
N LYS A 19 1.22 -3.11 -9.84
CA LYS A 19 1.19 -4.58 -9.89
C LYS A 19 2.57 -5.13 -9.53
N ALA A 20 2.61 -6.18 -8.73
CA ALA A 20 3.86 -6.80 -8.30
C ALA A 20 4.61 -7.52 -9.44
N ASP A 21 3.90 -7.92 -10.49
CA ASP A 21 4.47 -8.57 -11.68
C ASP A 21 4.79 -7.59 -12.82
N ASP A 22 4.44 -6.31 -12.66
CA ASP A 22 4.70 -5.30 -13.68
C ASP A 22 6.08 -4.66 -13.47
N THR A 23 6.93 -4.81 -14.47
CA THR A 23 8.27 -4.21 -14.51
C THR A 23 8.25 -2.73 -14.96
N SER A 24 7.08 -2.21 -15.34
CA SER A 24 6.90 -0.80 -15.66
C SER A 24 7.01 0.08 -14.40
N GLU A 25 7.37 1.35 -14.58
CA GLU A 25 7.28 2.35 -13.50
C GLU A 25 5.87 2.97 -13.39
N ASP A 26 4.86 2.34 -14.01
CA ASP A 26 3.50 2.88 -14.04
C ASP A 26 2.76 2.59 -12.73
N MET A 27 2.25 3.66 -12.13
CA MET A 27 1.48 3.59 -10.89
C MET A 27 -0.01 3.59 -11.22
N ILE A 28 -0.73 2.61 -10.68
CA ILE A 28 -2.20 2.53 -10.78
C ILE A 28 -2.82 3.68 -9.97
N VAL A 29 -2.24 3.96 -8.79
CA VAL A 29 -2.65 5.03 -7.90
C VAL A 29 -1.40 5.74 -7.38
N ARG A 30 -1.46 7.07 -7.27
CA ARG A 30 -0.44 7.89 -6.59
C ARG A 30 -1.09 8.72 -5.49
N ILE A 31 -0.55 8.64 -4.28
CA ILE A 31 -0.95 9.45 -3.12
C ILE A 31 0.17 10.43 -2.84
N GLN A 32 -0.14 11.71 -2.97
CA GLN A 32 0.77 12.81 -2.65
C GLN A 32 0.22 13.56 -1.44
N PHE A 33 0.98 13.54 -0.34
CA PHE A 33 0.70 14.39 0.81
C PHE A 33 1.28 15.78 0.56
N SER A 34 0.53 16.82 0.94
CA SER A 34 1.06 18.18 0.98
C SER A 34 2.24 18.27 1.95
N ALA A 35 3.10 19.28 1.79
CA ALA A 35 4.22 19.49 2.71
C ALA A 35 3.73 19.63 4.17
N GLU A 36 2.64 20.36 4.38
CA GLU A 36 1.99 20.51 5.69
C GLU A 36 1.50 19.16 6.26
N ALA A 37 0.90 18.31 5.43
CA ALA A 37 0.46 16.99 5.86
C ALA A 37 1.66 16.09 6.21
N LYS A 38 2.75 16.13 5.42
CA LYS A 38 3.98 15.39 5.73
C LYS A 38 4.61 15.85 7.04
N GLU A 39 4.60 17.15 7.34
CA GLU A 39 5.10 17.69 8.62
C GLU A 39 4.25 17.23 9.82
N ASN A 40 2.92 17.27 9.66
CA ASN A 40 1.99 16.83 10.71
C ASN A 40 2.05 15.31 10.96
N LEU A 41 2.08 14.52 9.88
CA LEU A 41 2.11 13.06 9.94
C LEU A 41 3.51 12.50 10.23
N LYS A 42 4.57 13.28 9.99
CA LYS A 42 5.97 12.86 10.13
C LYS A 42 6.20 11.53 9.42
N ASN A 43 6.67 10.51 10.13
CA ASN A 43 6.93 9.18 9.57
C ASN A 43 5.67 8.32 9.41
N ASN A 44 4.50 8.78 9.87
CA ASN A 44 3.26 8.01 9.84
C ASN A 44 2.49 8.16 8.52
N HIS A 45 2.98 8.97 7.58
CA HIS A 45 2.30 9.17 6.29
C HIS A 45 2.21 7.87 5.46
N ILE A 46 3.15 6.93 5.66
CA ILE A 46 3.15 5.61 5.03
C ILE A 46 2.00 4.75 5.59
N GLU A 47 1.86 4.67 6.91
CA GLU A 47 0.77 3.93 7.57
C GLU A 47 -0.61 4.49 7.16
N VAL A 48 -0.72 5.82 7.08
CA VAL A 48 -1.94 6.49 6.61
C VAL A 48 -2.24 6.13 5.16
N ALA A 49 -1.25 6.15 4.27
CA ALA A 49 -1.43 5.74 2.88
C ALA A 49 -1.86 4.27 2.76
N HIS A 50 -1.28 3.39 3.57
CA HIS A 50 -1.66 1.98 3.63
C HIS A 50 -3.15 1.81 3.96
N ALA A 51 -3.59 2.46 5.05
CA ALA A 51 -5.00 2.44 5.46
C ALA A 51 -5.94 3.04 4.40
N MET A 52 -5.51 4.08 3.69
CA MET A 52 -6.28 4.67 2.57
C MET A 52 -6.45 3.70 1.41
N ILE A 53 -5.41 2.93 1.08
CA ILE A 53 -5.45 1.94 0.00
C ILE A 53 -6.33 0.75 0.39
N GLU A 54 -6.17 0.21 1.60
CA GLU A 54 -7.04 -0.86 2.13
C GLU A 54 -8.51 -0.47 2.09
N ALA A 55 -8.85 0.74 2.57
CA ALA A 55 -10.20 1.26 2.52
C ALA A 55 -10.72 1.39 1.07
N GLY A 56 -9.87 1.79 0.13
CA GLY A 56 -10.18 1.86 -1.29
C GLY A 56 -10.48 0.48 -1.89
N VAL A 57 -9.63 -0.52 -1.59
CA VAL A 57 -9.80 -1.91 -2.03
C VAL A 57 -11.11 -2.48 -1.51
N SER A 58 -11.38 -2.34 -0.22
CA SER A 58 -12.65 -2.75 0.40
C SER A 58 -13.85 -2.08 -0.31
N LYS A 59 -13.73 -0.79 -0.63
CA LYS A 59 -14.81 -0.08 -1.31
C LYS A 59 -15.05 -0.57 -2.74
N VAL A 60 -13.99 -0.94 -3.46
CA VAL A 60 -14.10 -1.53 -4.80
C VAL A 60 -14.81 -2.89 -4.73
N SER A 61 -14.53 -3.73 -3.73
CA SER A 61 -15.27 -4.99 -3.51
C SER A 61 -16.77 -4.75 -3.39
N GLU A 62 -17.15 -3.83 -2.48
CA GLU A 62 -18.55 -3.46 -2.24
C GLU A 62 -19.26 -2.98 -3.53
N LEU A 63 -18.60 -2.13 -4.31
CA LEU A 63 -19.17 -1.55 -5.53
C LEU A 63 -19.24 -2.54 -6.69
N SER A 64 -18.30 -3.48 -6.77
CA SER A 64 -18.22 -4.47 -7.86
C SER A 64 -19.20 -5.63 -7.68
N GLY A 65 -19.78 -5.78 -6.49
CA GLY A 65 -20.55 -6.97 -6.12
C GLY A 65 -19.70 -8.25 -6.08
N LEU A 66 -18.38 -8.09 -6.09
CA LEU A 66 -17.40 -9.16 -5.94
C LEU A 66 -17.02 -9.21 -4.46
N GLU A 67 -17.31 -10.32 -3.78
CA GLU A 67 -16.67 -10.61 -2.50
C GLU A 67 -15.18 -10.89 -2.80
N MET A 68 -14.33 -9.87 -2.66
CA MET A 68 -12.88 -10.10 -2.66
C MET A 68 -12.54 -10.72 -1.30
N GLU A 69 -12.19 -12.00 -1.31
CA GLU A 69 -11.66 -12.67 -0.11
C GLU A 69 -10.37 -11.93 0.29
N HIS A 70 -10.42 -11.25 1.43
CA HIS A 70 -9.31 -10.51 2.00
C HIS A 70 -8.30 -11.55 2.50
N GLU A 71 -7.39 -12.02 1.64
CA GLU A 71 -6.19 -12.70 2.13
C GLU A 71 -5.38 -11.66 2.90
N ASP A 72 -5.37 -11.81 4.22
CA ASP A 72 -4.63 -10.99 5.16
C ASP A 72 -3.28 -10.60 4.56
N ILE A 73 -3.03 -9.29 4.43
CA ILE A 73 -1.70 -8.77 4.09
C ILE A 73 -0.79 -9.19 5.24
N LEU A 74 -0.13 -10.33 5.08
CA LEU A 74 0.84 -10.84 6.03
C LEU A 74 2.04 -9.90 6.00
N THR A 75 2.06 -8.94 6.92
CA THR A 75 3.30 -8.32 7.34
C THR A 75 4.07 -9.40 8.08
N GLU A 76 5.10 -9.98 7.44
CA GLU A 76 6.02 -10.85 8.16
C GLU A 76 6.67 -10.02 9.29
N PRO A 77 6.48 -10.35 10.57
CA PRO A 77 7.29 -9.73 11.60
C PRO A 77 8.72 -10.27 11.42
N GLU A 78 9.65 -9.40 11.07
CA GLU A 78 11.08 -9.70 11.11
C GLU A 78 11.41 -10.24 12.51
N ASN A 79 11.68 -11.54 12.61
CA ASN A 79 12.10 -12.19 13.85
C ASN A 79 13.58 -11.83 14.10
N PRO A 80 13.92 -10.92 15.02
CA PRO A 80 15.29 -10.57 15.30
C PRO A 80 15.81 -11.55 16.36
N GLY A 81 16.43 -12.64 15.92
CA GLY A 81 17.27 -13.45 16.81
C GLY A 81 17.11 -14.94 16.65
N LEU A 82 17.95 -15.52 15.78
CA LEU A 82 18.46 -16.86 16.00
C LEU A 82 19.98 -16.78 15.99
N VAL A 83 20.53 -16.72 17.20
CA VAL A 83 21.94 -17.01 17.47
C VAL A 83 22.11 -18.53 17.34
N HIS A 84 22.97 -18.94 16.43
CA HIS A 84 23.72 -20.20 16.53
C HIS A 84 25.15 -19.95 16.07
#